data_AF-A0A257W8U6-F1
#
_entry.id   AF-A0A257W8U6-F1
#
_cell.length_a   1.000
_cell.length_b   1.000
_cell.length_c   1.000
_cell.angle_alpha   90.00
_cell.angle_beta   90.00
_cell.angle_gamma   90.00
#
_symmetry.space_group_name_H-M   'P 1'
#
loop_
_entity.id
_entity.type
_entity.pdbx_description
1 polymer ?
#
loop_
_entity_poly.entity_id
_entity_poly.type
_entity_poly.pdbx_seq_one_letter_code
_entity_poly.pdbx_strand_id
1 'polypeptide(L)'
;MKTYQNVLFVIVFSFFVLAFFLWQTKRNISNNAVGNQAFQELNSQLQNLNDLNEALASADASSVSYSLSGDPYYLDKFRDDTGTVTMIATRMVESYEAYPEQVANMRQLMELMDQKVQLSAQQIQARHDTLSGSYLQFFTEKKRINNKINQQVSKVKRFNEGVFDGNMARFDKASKNYYITTLIISLATFLVVYFMLIRIS
;
A
#
# COMPACT_ATOMS: atom_id res chain seq x y z
N MET A 1 32.08 -28.88 46.61
CA MET A 1 32.42 -28.12 45.38
C MET A 1 31.59 -28.55 44.15
N LYS A 2 31.29 -29.84 43.92
CA LYS A 2 30.49 -30.31 42.76
C LYS A 2 29.08 -29.72 42.65
N THR A 3 28.41 -29.46 43.78
CA THR A 3 27.03 -28.94 43.80
C THR A 3 26.91 -27.51 43.24
N TYR A 4 27.88 -26.63 43.53
CA TYR A 4 27.89 -25.25 43.03
C TYR A 4 28.14 -25.18 41.51
N GLN A 5 28.96 -26.09 40.96
CA GLN A 5 29.18 -26.18 39.51
C GLN A 5 27.91 -26.60 38.77
N ASN A 6 27.16 -27.56 39.31
CA ASN A 6 25.89 -28.01 38.70
C ASN A 6 24.81 -26.91 38.74
N VAL A 7 24.71 -26.18 39.85
CA VAL A 7 23.77 -25.04 39.98
C VAL A 7 24.14 -23.92 38.99
N LEU A 8 25.42 -23.57 38.89
CA LEU A 8 25.88 -22.51 38.01
C LEU A 8 25.71 -22.88 36.52
N PHE A 9 25.98 -24.14 36.16
CA PHE A 9 25.70 -24.66 34.82
C PHE A 9 24.22 -24.53 34.44
N VAL A 10 23.31 -24.87 35.36
CA VAL A 10 21.86 -24.79 35.11
C VAL A 10 21.37 -23.35 34.94
N ILE A 11 21.89 -22.41 35.75
CA ILE A 11 21.55 -20.98 35.59
C ILE A 11 22.01 -20.48 34.22
N VAL A 12 23.25 -20.75 33.83
CA VAL A 12 23.81 -20.33 32.53
C VAL A 12 23.05 -20.97 31.38
N PHE A 13 22.74 -22.26 31.47
CA PHE A 13 21.96 -22.97 30.45
C PHE A 13 20.55 -22.40 30.30
N SER A 14 19.89 -22.05 31.42
CA SER A 14 18.56 -21.43 31.40
C SER A 14 18.57 -20.06 30.71
N PHE A 15 19.61 -19.25 30.95
CA PHE A 15 19.82 -17.99 30.22
C PHE A 15 20.05 -18.22 28.73
N PHE A 16 20.81 -19.25 28.36
CA PHE A 16 21.07 -19.58 26.96
C PHE A 16 19.80 -20.01 26.23
N VAL A 17 18.95 -20.82 26.88
CA VAL A 17 17.64 -21.24 26.38
C VAL A 17 16.73 -20.02 26.17
N LEU A 18 16.64 -19.12 27.15
CA LEU A 18 15.87 -17.87 27.03
C LEU A 18 16.36 -16.98 25.88
N ALA A 19 17.68 -16.78 25.77
CA ALA A 19 18.27 -15.97 24.71
C ALA A 19 18.02 -16.57 23.32
N PHE A 20 18.14 -17.90 23.18
CA PHE A 20 17.83 -18.61 21.95
C PHE A 20 16.36 -18.42 21.55
N PHE A 21 15.43 -18.57 22.50
CA PHE A 21 14.00 -18.42 22.25
C PHE A 21 13.58 -16.98 21.91
N LEU A 22 14.15 -15.99 22.58
CA LEU A 22 13.94 -14.57 22.24
C LEU A 22 14.45 -14.25 20.83
N TRP A 23 15.62 -14.77 20.48
CA TRP A 23 16.19 -14.63 19.13
C TRP A 23 15.32 -15.33 18.07
N GLN A 24 14.85 -16.55 18.34
CA GLN A 24 13.97 -17.30 17.45
C GLN A 24 12.64 -16.57 17.23
N THR A 25 12.03 -16.05 18.30
CA THR A 25 10.78 -15.26 18.24
C THR A 25 10.98 -13.99 17.41
N LYS A 26 12.06 -13.25 17.67
CA LYS A 26 12.40 -12.05 16.89
C LYS A 26 12.59 -12.39 15.41
N ARG A 27 13.28 -13.50 15.11
CA ARG A 27 13.51 -13.97 13.74
C ARG A 27 12.20 -14.37 13.06
N ASN A 28 11.29 -15.07 13.73
CA ASN A 28 9.99 -15.45 13.17
C ASN A 28 9.08 -14.26 12.93
N ILE A 29 9.04 -13.28 13.85
CA ILE A 29 8.27 -12.04 13.67
C ILE A 29 8.84 -11.23 12.51
N SER A 30 10.18 -11.09 12.44
CA SER A 30 10.86 -10.37 11.35
C SER A 30 10.70 -11.07 9.99
N ASN A 31 10.61 -12.40 9.98
CA ASN A 31 10.43 -13.20 8.77
C ASN A 31 8.95 -13.42 8.42
N ASN A 32 8.03 -12.81 9.17
CA ASN A 32 6.60 -13.01 8.95
C ASN A 32 6.21 -12.28 7.65
N ALA A 33 6.27 -13.02 6.54
CA ALA A 33 6.09 -12.52 5.19
C ALA A 33 4.77 -11.76 5.01
N VAL A 34 3.73 -12.12 5.77
CA VAL A 34 2.39 -11.53 5.70
C VAL A 34 2.40 -10.03 5.98
N GLY A 35 3.14 -9.57 7.00
CA GLY A 35 3.19 -8.15 7.36
C GLY A 35 3.99 -7.31 6.35
N ASN A 36 5.14 -7.84 5.90
CA ASN A 36 5.97 -7.18 4.90
C ASN A 36 5.29 -7.14 3.52
N GLN A 37 4.61 -8.21 3.12
CA GLN A 37 3.86 -8.28 1.87
C GLN A 37 2.67 -7.30 1.89
N ALA A 38 1.87 -7.29 2.96
CA ALA A 38 0.75 -6.36 3.08
C ALA A 38 1.21 -4.89 3.06
N PHE A 39 2.36 -4.57 3.68
CA PHE A 39 2.94 -3.24 3.63
C PHE A 39 3.45 -2.87 2.23
N GLN A 40 4.15 -3.79 1.55
CA GLN A 40 4.63 -3.58 0.18
C GLN A 40 3.47 -3.40 -0.81
N GLU A 41 2.42 -4.20 -0.67
CA GLU A 41 1.22 -4.12 -1.50
C GLU A 41 0.48 -2.79 -1.29
N LEU A 42 0.29 -2.37 -0.03
CA LEU A 42 -0.28 -1.05 0.29
C LEU A 42 0.57 0.06 -0.32
N ASN A 43 1.89 0.02 -0.13
CA ASN A 43 2.78 1.06 -0.62
C ASN A 43 2.77 1.14 -2.16
N SER A 44 2.73 -0.01 -2.84
CA SER A 44 2.61 -0.08 -4.30
C SER A 44 1.26 0.48 -4.78
N GLN A 45 0.15 0.15 -4.11
CA GLN A 45 -1.17 0.67 -4.46
C GLN A 45 -1.28 2.18 -4.24
N LEU A 46 -0.71 2.71 -3.16
CA LEU A 46 -0.66 4.15 -2.89
C LEU A 46 0.24 4.89 -3.88
N GLN A 47 1.38 4.29 -4.24
CA GLN A 47 2.27 4.83 -5.26
C GLN A 47 1.57 4.89 -6.62
N ASN A 48 0.90 3.81 -7.04
CA ASN A 48 0.12 3.80 -8.28
C ASN A 48 -0.98 4.89 -8.28
N LEU A 49 -1.65 5.14 -7.15
CA LEU A 49 -2.62 6.23 -7.02
C LEU A 49 -1.97 7.62 -7.18
N ASN A 50 -0.77 7.81 -6.65
CA ASN A 50 -0.05 9.07 -6.78
C ASN A 50 0.40 9.27 -8.23
N ASP A 51 1.03 8.26 -8.83
CA ASP A 51 1.48 8.27 -10.23
C ASP A 51 0.30 8.54 -11.18
N LEU A 52 -0.86 7.97 -10.90
CA LEU A 52 -2.11 8.22 -11.64
C LEU A 52 -2.54 9.70 -11.56
N ASN A 53 -2.54 10.29 -10.36
CA ASN A 53 -2.89 11.69 -10.17
C ASN A 53 -1.89 12.63 -10.85
N GLU A 54 -0.59 12.31 -10.78
CA GLU A 54 0.47 13.07 -11.43
C GLU A 54 0.34 13.01 -12.96
N ALA A 55 0.16 11.83 -13.54
CA ALA A 55 -0.04 11.67 -14.97
C ALA A 55 -1.29 12.42 -15.45
N LEU A 56 -2.39 12.37 -14.69
CA LEU A 56 -3.62 13.08 -15.02
C LEU A 56 -3.45 14.61 -14.92
N ALA A 57 -2.70 15.10 -13.94
CA ALA A 57 -2.36 16.52 -13.82
C ALA A 57 -1.42 16.98 -14.93
N SER A 58 -0.46 16.15 -15.33
CA SER A 58 0.44 16.43 -16.46
C SER A 58 -0.34 16.47 -17.77
N ALA A 59 -1.28 15.54 -18.02
CA ALA A 59 -2.15 15.57 -19.18
C ALA A 59 -2.96 16.87 -19.26
N ASP A 60 -3.55 17.31 -18.15
CA ASP A 60 -4.26 18.60 -18.08
C ASP A 60 -3.35 19.78 -18.41
N ALA A 61 -2.15 19.82 -17.82
CA ALA A 61 -1.20 20.90 -18.06
C ALA A 61 -0.78 20.93 -19.54
N SER A 62 -0.50 19.78 -20.13
CA SER A 62 -0.16 19.63 -21.55
C SER A 62 -1.30 20.09 -22.47
N SER A 63 -2.56 19.75 -22.15
CA SER A 63 -3.75 20.23 -22.87
C SER A 63 -3.87 21.75 -22.84
N VAL A 64 -3.67 22.36 -21.67
CA VAL A 64 -3.70 23.82 -21.51
C VAL A 64 -2.53 24.47 -22.27
N SER A 65 -1.31 23.95 -22.12
CA SER A 65 -0.13 24.46 -22.81
C SER A 65 -0.28 24.42 -24.32
N TYR A 66 -0.77 23.31 -24.88
CA TYR A 66 -1.07 23.21 -26.32
C TYR A 66 -2.13 24.23 -26.74
N SER A 67 -3.20 24.38 -25.95
CA SER A 67 -4.27 25.34 -26.27
C SER A 67 -3.73 26.78 -26.33
N LEU A 68 -2.77 27.13 -25.49
CA LEU A 68 -2.15 28.47 -25.44
C LEU A 68 -1.08 28.68 -26.52
N SER A 69 -0.15 27.74 -26.69
CA SER A 69 1.02 27.91 -27.57
C SER A 69 0.78 27.38 -28.98
N GLY A 70 -0.05 26.34 -29.14
CA GLY A 70 -0.15 25.55 -30.36
C GLY A 70 1.06 24.68 -30.66
N ASP A 71 2.01 24.57 -29.74
CA ASP A 71 3.24 23.79 -29.93
C ASP A 71 2.94 22.28 -29.90
N PRO A 72 3.18 21.53 -31.00
CA PRO A 72 2.94 20.10 -31.09
C PRO A 72 3.58 19.26 -29.98
N TYR A 73 4.69 19.71 -29.39
CA TYR A 73 5.32 19.03 -28.26
C TYR A 73 4.32 18.75 -27.12
N TYR A 74 3.45 19.71 -26.80
CA TYR A 74 2.45 19.54 -25.75
C TYR A 74 1.29 18.63 -26.16
N LEU A 75 1.02 18.50 -27.45
CA LEU A 75 0.01 17.56 -27.95
C LEU A 75 0.51 16.13 -27.83
N ASP A 76 1.77 15.88 -28.16
CA ASP A 76 2.39 14.56 -28.00
C ASP A 76 2.53 14.20 -26.52
N LYS A 77 2.97 15.15 -25.68
CA LYS A 77 3.01 14.95 -24.23
C LYS A 77 1.63 14.63 -23.64
N PHE A 78 0.56 15.29 -24.10
CA PHE A 78 -0.81 14.95 -23.70
C PHE A 78 -1.18 13.50 -24.06
N ARG A 79 -0.80 13.02 -25.25
CA ARG A 79 -1.04 11.64 -25.67
C ARG A 79 -0.27 10.63 -24.81
N ASP A 80 0.99 10.92 -24.49
CA ASP A 80 1.82 10.06 -23.65
C ASP A 80 1.29 9.98 -22.21
N ASP A 81 0.93 11.14 -21.63
CA ASP A 81 0.39 11.23 -20.28
C ASP A 81 -0.97 10.50 -20.17
N THR A 82 -1.84 10.64 -21.18
CA THR A 82 -3.13 9.92 -21.21
C THR A 82 -2.96 8.41 -21.37
N GLY A 83 -2.02 7.95 -22.19
CA GLY A 83 -1.65 6.54 -22.28
C GLY A 83 -1.14 5.99 -20.94
N THR A 84 -0.34 6.79 -20.23
CA THR A 84 0.16 6.45 -18.88
C THR A 84 -0.98 6.33 -17.87
N VAL A 85 -1.94 7.27 -17.87
CA VAL A 85 -3.16 7.20 -17.03
C VAL A 85 -3.91 5.89 -17.27
N THR A 86 -4.17 5.52 -18.52
CA THR A 86 -4.87 4.27 -18.85
C THR A 86 -4.10 3.05 -18.38
N MET A 87 -2.79 3.00 -18.62
CA MET A 87 -1.94 1.88 -18.21
C MET A 87 -1.96 1.68 -16.69
N ILE A 88 -1.76 2.75 -15.90
CA ILE A 88 -1.75 2.68 -14.44
C ILE A 88 -3.12 2.25 -13.93
N ALA A 89 -4.20 2.84 -14.43
CA ALA A 89 -5.55 2.52 -13.97
C ALA A 89 -5.94 1.05 -14.25
N THR A 90 -5.57 0.50 -15.41
CA THR A 90 -5.79 -0.92 -15.73
C THR A 90 -5.02 -1.83 -14.77
N ARG A 91 -3.73 -1.57 -14.54
CA ARG A 91 -2.92 -2.34 -13.58
C ARG A 91 -3.50 -2.30 -12.17
N MET A 92 -4.04 -1.16 -11.76
CA MET A 92 -4.69 -1.03 -10.47
C MET A 92 -5.97 -1.88 -10.39
N VAL A 93 -6.80 -1.91 -11.44
CA VAL A 93 -7.99 -2.78 -11.47
C VAL A 93 -7.60 -4.25 -11.35
N GLU A 94 -6.56 -4.68 -12.06
CA GLU A 94 -6.03 -6.05 -11.97
C GLU A 94 -5.54 -6.37 -10.55
N SER A 95 -4.88 -5.42 -9.89
CA SER A 95 -4.42 -5.61 -8.49
C SER A 95 -5.56 -5.78 -7.47
N TYR A 96 -6.78 -5.36 -7.82
CA TYR A 96 -7.95 -5.46 -6.96
C TYR A 96 -8.89 -6.61 -7.31
N GLU A 97 -8.50 -7.56 -8.17
CA GLU A 97 -9.37 -8.65 -8.63
C GLU A 97 -10.03 -9.44 -7.47
N ALA A 98 -9.32 -9.59 -6.34
CA ALA A 98 -9.83 -10.24 -5.13
C ALA A 98 -10.89 -9.42 -4.36
N TYR A 99 -11.14 -8.16 -4.73
CA TYR A 99 -11.97 -7.20 -4.02
C TYR A 99 -13.00 -6.55 -4.96
N PRO A 100 -14.17 -7.19 -5.20
CA PRO A 100 -15.15 -6.74 -6.20
C PRO A 100 -15.66 -5.31 -6.02
N GLU A 101 -15.87 -4.87 -4.77
CA GLU A 101 -16.28 -3.49 -4.48
C GLU A 101 -15.20 -2.48 -4.86
N GLN A 102 -13.93 -2.83 -4.69
CA GLN A 102 -12.80 -1.98 -5.05
C GLN A 102 -12.58 -1.93 -6.56
N VAL A 103 -12.81 -3.04 -7.26
CA VAL A 103 -12.87 -3.05 -8.74
C VAL A 103 -13.95 -2.09 -9.23
N ALA A 104 -15.14 -2.09 -8.61
CA ALA A 104 -16.21 -1.17 -8.98
C ALA A 104 -15.82 0.30 -8.73
N ASN A 105 -15.20 0.61 -7.57
CA ASN A 105 -14.70 1.96 -7.27
C ASN A 105 -13.62 2.41 -8.27
N MET A 106 -12.70 1.52 -8.63
CA MET A 106 -11.65 1.82 -9.62
C MET A 106 -12.20 2.01 -11.03
N ARG A 107 -13.21 1.24 -11.43
CA ARG A 107 -13.91 1.45 -12.71
C ARG A 107 -14.62 2.80 -12.76
N GLN A 108 -15.29 3.19 -11.68
CA GLN A 108 -15.88 4.54 -11.58
C GLN A 108 -14.82 5.65 -11.64
N LEU A 109 -13.65 5.42 -11.02
CA LEU A 109 -12.53 6.35 -11.12
C LEU A 109 -12.02 6.45 -12.57
N MET A 110 -11.88 5.32 -13.28
CA MET A 110 -11.51 5.28 -14.69
C MET A 110 -12.50 6.04 -15.58
N GLU A 111 -13.79 5.87 -15.38
CA GLU A 111 -14.83 6.61 -16.12
C GLU A 111 -14.72 8.12 -15.91
N LEU A 112 -14.45 8.56 -14.67
CA LEU A 112 -14.25 9.99 -14.38
C LEU A 112 -12.97 10.55 -15.00
N MET A 113 -11.89 9.76 -15.02
CA MET A 113 -10.64 10.14 -15.67
C MET A 113 -10.83 10.23 -17.19
N ASP A 114 -11.52 9.28 -17.80
CA ASP A 114 -11.84 9.31 -19.23
C ASP A 114 -12.67 10.54 -19.59
N GLN A 115 -13.73 10.85 -18.82
CA GLN A 115 -14.50 12.08 -19.00
C GLN A 115 -13.61 13.33 -18.95
N LYS A 116 -12.63 13.35 -18.04
CA LYS A 116 -11.69 14.47 -17.92
C LYS A 116 -10.75 14.58 -19.12
N VAL A 117 -10.22 13.45 -19.59
CA VAL A 117 -9.36 13.38 -20.78
C VAL A 117 -10.13 13.82 -22.03
N GLN A 118 -11.38 13.39 -22.17
CA GLN A 118 -12.26 13.82 -23.27
C GLN A 118 -12.48 15.35 -23.25
N LEU A 119 -12.70 15.97 -22.08
CA LEU A 119 -12.78 17.43 -21.98
C LEU A 119 -11.47 18.12 -22.36
N SER A 120 -10.32 17.55 -21.98
CA SER A 120 -9.01 18.04 -22.40
C SER A 120 -8.80 17.94 -23.92
N ALA A 121 -9.28 16.87 -24.54
CA ALA A 121 -9.25 16.71 -26.00
C ALA A 121 -10.20 17.69 -26.71
N GLN A 122 -11.41 17.91 -26.18
CA GLN A 122 -12.34 18.92 -26.69
C GLN A 122 -11.77 20.33 -26.57
N GLN A 123 -11.09 20.64 -25.47
CA GLN A 123 -10.39 21.91 -25.29
C GLN A 123 -9.29 22.11 -26.36
N ILE A 124 -8.50 21.07 -26.63
CA ILE A 124 -7.47 21.07 -27.68
C ILE A 124 -8.09 21.34 -29.06
N GLN A 125 -9.23 20.71 -29.37
CA GLN A 125 -9.95 20.90 -30.64
C GLN A 125 -10.54 22.31 -30.77
N ALA A 126 -11.09 22.85 -29.67
CA ALA A 126 -11.69 24.17 -29.62
C ALA A 126 -10.68 25.34 -29.67
N ARG A 127 -9.38 25.05 -29.76
CA ARG A 127 -8.28 26.06 -29.83
C ARG A 127 -8.53 27.14 -30.88
N HIS A 128 -9.18 26.80 -31.99
CA HIS A 128 -9.45 27.77 -33.07
C HIS A 128 -10.65 28.67 -32.80
N ASP A 129 -11.54 28.29 -31.87
CA ASP A 129 -12.81 28.97 -31.59
C ASP A 129 -12.77 29.82 -30.29
N THR A 130 -11.61 29.91 -29.63
CA THR A 130 -11.47 30.52 -28.29
C THR A 130 -11.38 32.04 -28.31
N LEU A 131 -12.55 32.70 -28.41
CA LEU A 131 -12.81 33.97 -27.73
C LEU A 131 -13.61 33.68 -26.44
N SER A 132 -12.87 33.55 -25.33
CA SER A 132 -13.25 33.63 -23.90
C SER A 132 -14.40 32.78 -23.30
N GLY A 133 -15.44 32.40 -24.04
CA GLY A 133 -16.62 31.70 -23.50
C GLY A 133 -16.44 30.20 -23.27
N SER A 134 -15.87 29.49 -24.24
CA SER A 134 -15.69 28.03 -24.21
C SER A 134 -14.64 27.58 -23.19
N TYR A 135 -13.57 28.37 -22.98
CA TYR A 135 -12.51 28.06 -22.03
C TYR A 135 -13.01 28.02 -20.57
N LEU A 136 -13.89 28.95 -20.19
CA LEU A 136 -14.45 29.02 -18.84
C LEU A 136 -15.37 27.83 -18.54
N GLN A 137 -16.08 27.35 -19.56
CA GLN A 137 -16.92 26.15 -19.48
C GLN A 137 -16.07 24.89 -19.25
N PHE A 138 -15.00 24.69 -20.04
CA PHE A 138 -14.07 23.57 -19.84
C PHE A 138 -13.45 23.59 -18.44
N PHE A 139 -13.02 24.76 -17.97
CA PHE A 139 -12.44 24.91 -16.63
C PHE A 139 -13.43 24.51 -15.53
N THR A 140 -14.67 25.01 -15.61
CA THR A 140 -15.72 24.72 -14.62
C THR A 140 -16.05 23.22 -14.57
N GLU A 141 -16.17 22.60 -15.75
CA GLU A 141 -16.51 21.18 -15.84
C GLU A 141 -15.36 20.27 -15.39
N LYS A 142 -14.12 20.61 -15.77
CA LYS A 142 -12.91 19.92 -15.27
C LYS A 142 -12.79 20.01 -13.75
N LYS A 143 -13.09 21.17 -13.15
CA LYS A 143 -13.10 21.33 -11.69
C LYS A 143 -14.13 20.42 -11.02
N ARG A 144 -15.34 20.32 -11.60
CA ARG A 144 -16.41 19.43 -11.11
C ARG A 144 -15.98 17.97 -11.16
N ILE A 145 -15.34 17.54 -12.25
CA ILE A 145 -14.83 16.17 -12.39
C ILE A 145 -13.66 15.90 -11.44
N ASN A 146 -12.73 16.85 -11.27
CA ASN A 146 -11.64 16.73 -10.29
C ASN A 146 -12.16 16.51 -8.87
N ASN A 147 -13.23 17.21 -8.47
CA ASN A 147 -13.84 16.98 -7.16
C ASN A 147 -14.37 15.54 -7.03
N LYS A 148 -15.01 14.99 -8.08
CA LYS A 148 -15.48 13.60 -8.09
C LYS A 148 -14.33 12.60 -8.07
N ILE A 149 -13.26 12.86 -8.84
CA ILE A 149 -12.04 12.06 -8.85
C ILE A 149 -11.43 12.02 -7.44
N ASN A 150 -11.24 13.17 -6.80
CA ASN A 150 -10.70 13.26 -5.44
C ASN A 150 -11.55 12.50 -4.42
N GLN A 151 -12.88 12.55 -4.56
CA GLN A 151 -13.79 11.77 -3.73
C GLN A 151 -13.59 10.26 -3.95
N GLN A 152 -13.46 9.79 -5.19
CA GLN A 152 -13.24 8.36 -5.47
C GLN A 152 -11.85 7.90 -5.04
N VAL A 153 -10.80 8.68 -5.31
CA VAL A 153 -9.44 8.42 -4.80
C VAL A 153 -9.44 8.29 -3.27
N SER A 154 -10.20 9.13 -2.58
CA SER A 154 -10.33 9.04 -1.11
C SER A 154 -11.02 7.74 -0.67
N LYS A 155 -12.01 7.23 -1.42
CA LYS A 155 -12.62 5.93 -1.12
C LYS A 155 -11.64 4.78 -1.34
N VAL A 156 -10.91 4.79 -2.45
CA VAL A 156 -9.90 3.79 -2.78
C VAL A 156 -8.82 3.77 -1.69
N LYS A 157 -8.35 4.94 -1.25
CA LYS A 157 -7.37 5.08 -0.17
C LYS A 157 -7.86 4.51 1.15
N ARG A 158 -9.09 4.85 1.58
CA ARG A 158 -9.69 4.32 2.82
C ARG A 158 -9.85 2.80 2.78
N PHE A 159 -10.19 2.25 1.62
CA PHE A 159 -10.27 0.80 1.44
C PHE A 159 -8.88 0.16 1.65
N ASN A 160 -7.84 0.70 1.02
CA ASN A 160 -6.48 0.18 1.16
C ASN A 160 -5.99 0.25 2.62
N GLU A 161 -6.27 1.36 3.31
CA GLU A 161 -6.01 1.51 4.75
C GLU A 161 -6.75 0.45 5.58
N GLY A 162 -8.03 0.18 5.28
CA GLY A 162 -8.81 -0.85 5.97
C GLY A 162 -8.30 -2.28 5.72
N VAL A 163 -7.89 -2.61 4.49
CA VAL A 163 -7.25 -3.90 4.18
C VAL A 163 -5.93 -4.05 4.93
N PHE A 164 -5.13 -2.98 4.98
CA PHE A 164 -3.88 -2.94 5.71
C PHE A 164 -4.09 -3.13 7.22
N ASP A 165 -5.03 -2.40 7.82
CA ASP A 165 -5.35 -2.52 9.25
C ASP A 165 -5.81 -3.94 9.60
N GLY A 166 -6.65 -4.54 8.74
CA GLY A 166 -7.07 -5.94 8.87
C GLY A 166 -5.90 -6.92 8.83
N ASN A 167 -4.95 -6.71 7.92
CA ASN A 167 -3.73 -7.51 7.82
C ASN A 167 -2.78 -7.29 9.00
N MET A 168 -2.66 -6.06 9.51
CA MET A 168 -1.86 -5.75 10.70
C MET A 168 -2.46 -6.33 11.98
N ALA A 169 -3.79 -6.35 12.12
CA ALA A 169 -4.45 -7.03 13.23
C ALA A 169 -4.18 -8.55 13.21
N ARG A 170 -4.15 -9.17 12.02
CA ARG A 170 -3.76 -10.58 11.86
C ARG A 170 -2.29 -10.80 12.21
N PHE A 171 -1.40 -9.88 11.81
CA PHE A 171 0.00 -9.92 12.18
C PHE A 171 0.21 -9.79 13.69
N ASP A 172 -0.46 -8.85 14.37
CA ASP A 172 -0.39 -8.69 15.82
C ASP A 172 -0.86 -9.96 16.55
N LYS A 173 -1.97 -10.56 16.10
CA LYS A 173 -2.46 -11.84 16.62
C LYS A 173 -1.45 -12.98 16.43
N ALA A 174 -0.84 -13.08 15.25
CA ALA A 174 0.19 -14.08 14.96
C ALA A 174 1.43 -13.87 15.84
N SER A 175 1.88 -12.62 15.99
CA SER A 175 2.99 -12.23 16.87
C SER A 175 2.74 -12.65 18.32
N LYS A 176 1.56 -12.33 18.87
CA LYS A 176 1.14 -12.76 20.21
C LYS A 176 1.17 -14.28 20.36
N ASN A 177 0.69 -15.03 19.37
CA ASN A 177 0.74 -16.49 19.39
C ASN A 177 2.18 -17.03 19.41
N TYR A 178 3.11 -16.42 18.67
CA TYR A 178 4.53 -16.77 18.74
C TYR A 178 5.10 -16.51 20.14
N TYR A 179 4.80 -15.36 20.75
CA TYR A 179 5.24 -15.07 22.12
C TYR A 179 4.69 -16.09 23.14
N ILE A 180 3.40 -16.42 23.07
CA ILE A 180 2.77 -17.41 23.96
C ILE A 180 3.43 -18.78 23.78
N THR A 181 3.63 -19.21 22.53
CA THR A 181 4.26 -20.49 22.22
C THR A 181 5.69 -20.55 22.78
N THR A 182 6.45 -19.47 22.58
CA THR A 182 7.80 -19.35 23.14
C THR A 182 7.81 -19.41 24.67
N LEU A 183 6.84 -18.76 25.31
CA LEU A 183 6.72 -18.76 26.77
C LEU A 183 6.40 -20.16 27.30
N ILE A 184 5.47 -20.88 26.66
CA ILE A 184 5.14 -22.28 27.01
C ILE A 184 6.37 -23.18 26.88
N ILE A 185 7.10 -23.11 25.77
CA ILE A 185 8.29 -23.94 25.55
C ILE A 185 9.40 -23.57 26.54
N SER A 186 9.60 -22.29 26.83
CA SER A 186 10.57 -21.82 27.82
C SER A 186 10.23 -22.36 29.22
N LEU A 187 8.95 -22.32 29.62
CA LEU A 187 8.49 -22.82 30.91
C LEU A 187 8.64 -24.36 31.00
N ALA A 188 8.29 -25.08 29.93
CA ALA A 188 8.48 -26.52 29.85
C ALA A 188 9.96 -26.91 29.97
N THR A 189 10.86 -26.17 29.29
CA THR A 189 12.30 -26.40 29.37
C THR A 189 12.82 -26.12 30.78
N PHE A 190 12.34 -25.06 31.42
CA PHE A 190 12.68 -24.74 32.81
C PHE A 190 12.25 -25.84 33.78
N LEU A 191 11.04 -26.39 33.61
CA LEU A 191 10.55 -27.52 34.42
C LEU A 191 11.43 -28.77 34.26
N VAL A 192 11.81 -29.13 33.03
CA VAL A 192 12.70 -30.27 32.77
C VAL A 192 14.05 -30.09 33.47
N VAL A 193 14.62 -28.90 33.37
CA VAL A 193 15.89 -28.55 34.01
C VAL A 193 15.77 -28.56 35.54
N TYR A 194 14.66 -28.07 36.09
CA TYR A 194 14.36 -28.10 37.53
C TYR A 194 14.23 -29.54 38.06
N PHE A 195 13.50 -30.41 37.35
CA PHE A 195 13.40 -31.83 37.73
C PHE A 195 14.75 -32.55 37.64
N MET A 196 15.59 -32.21 36.64
CA MET A 196 16.96 -32.72 36.59
C MET A 196 17.79 -32.27 37.79
N LEU A 197 17.68 -31.00 38.20
CA LEU A 197 18.37 -30.50 39.39
C LEU A 197 17.98 -31.28 40.65
N ILE A 198 16.68 -31.45 40.91
CA ILE A 198 16.20 -32.23 42.07
C ILE A 198 16.73 -33.66 42.06
N ARG A 199 16.82 -34.28 40.88
CA ARG A 199 17.25 -35.68 40.75
C ARG A 199 18.77 -35.88 40.90
N ILE A 200 19.56 -34.82 40.69
CA ILE A 200 21.03 -34.84 40.75
C ILE A 200 21.56 -34.31 42.10
N SER A 201 20.74 -33.57 42.86
CA SER A 201 21.06 -33.10 44.21
C SER A 201 20.75 -34.14 45.28
#